data_AF-A0A6G7VRQ9-F1
#
_entry.id   AF-A0A6G7VRQ9-F1
#
_cell.length_a   1.000
_cell.length_b   1.000
_cell.length_c   1.000
_cell.angle_alpha   90.00
_cell.angle_beta   90.00
_cell.angle_gamma   90.00
#
_symmetry.space_group_name_H-M   'P 1'
#
loop_
_entity.id
_entity.type
_entity.pdbx_description
1 polymer ?
#
loop_
_entity_poly.entity_id
_entity_poly.type
_entity_poly.pdbx_seq_one_letter_code
_entity_poly.pdbx_strand_id
1 'polypeptide(L)'
;MEAALGKASRAGGLVVCGSQTLEQSLDIDADFLITDLAPVDVLLQRFGRLHRHDRARPEGFEQPRAVIALPENGLASLTKPSFFNGLGRWSEGGIYMDLAGLEATRRLIGAHPVWKIPAMNRMLVERATHPRTLEALTQQMGESWVADRQGLEGLSLAESAAGRRLRLDRAMPFETLEFPDYDEHVATRLGAQGPLLRRGGGRASRIKSPGWRVRC
;
A
#
# COMPACT_ATOMS: atom_id res chain seq x y z
N MET A 1 -19.74 10.35 -4.58
CA MET A 1 -19.24 8.96 -4.51
C MET A 1 -19.90 8.21 -3.36
N GLU A 2 -19.90 8.73 -2.14
CA GLU A 2 -20.70 8.20 -1.02
C GLU A 2 -22.20 8.05 -1.36
N ALA A 3 -22.81 9.02 -2.08
CA ALA A 3 -24.20 8.90 -2.51
C ALA A 3 -24.48 7.73 -3.48
N ALA A 4 -23.45 7.13 -4.09
CA ALA A 4 -23.58 6.02 -5.02
C ALA A 4 -23.08 4.67 -4.44
N LEU A 5 -22.40 4.69 -3.29
CA LEU A 5 -21.77 3.51 -2.64
C LEU A 5 -22.09 3.36 -1.15
N GLY A 6 -22.78 4.33 -0.56
CA GLY A 6 -23.24 4.30 0.82
C GLY A 6 -24.60 3.61 0.96
N LYS A 7 -25.11 3.55 2.19
CA LYS A 7 -26.34 2.85 2.59
C LYS A 7 -27.60 3.14 1.74
N ALA A 8 -27.63 4.24 1.00
CA ALA A 8 -28.74 4.70 0.16
C ALA A 8 -28.48 4.61 -1.36
N SER A 9 -27.50 3.81 -1.82
CA SER A 9 -27.20 3.69 -3.25
C SER A 9 -28.39 3.18 -4.07
N ARG A 10 -28.65 3.82 -5.23
CA ARG A 10 -29.75 3.48 -6.15
C ARG A 10 -29.49 2.13 -6.84
N ALA A 11 -30.56 1.43 -7.18
CA ALA A 11 -30.55 0.17 -7.92
C ALA A 11 -29.80 0.29 -9.26
N GLY A 12 -28.71 -0.46 -9.39
CA GLY A 12 -27.85 -0.56 -10.57
C GLY A 12 -26.43 -1.02 -10.20
N GLY A 13 -25.80 -1.84 -11.04
CA GLY A 13 -24.41 -2.24 -10.83
C GLY A 13 -23.45 -1.07 -11.03
N LEU A 14 -22.53 -0.84 -10.09
CA LEU A 14 -21.54 0.24 -10.15
C LEU A 14 -20.13 -0.33 -10.03
N VAL A 15 -19.28 -0.03 -11.01
CA VAL A 15 -17.84 -0.32 -10.94
C VAL A 15 -17.08 0.95 -10.62
N VAL A 16 -16.22 0.87 -9.61
CA VAL A 16 -15.43 1.99 -9.12
C VAL A 16 -13.97 1.62 -9.25
N CYS A 17 -13.24 2.43 -10.02
CA CYS A 17 -11.80 2.33 -10.12
C CYS A 17 -11.18 3.53 -9.40
N GLY A 18 -10.27 3.28 -8.47
CA GLY A 18 -9.45 4.34 -7.89
C GLY A 18 -8.15 3.79 -7.32
N SER A 19 -7.21 4.70 -7.11
CA SER A 19 -5.91 4.41 -6.51
C SER A 19 -6.05 4.32 -4.98
N GLN A 20 -4.91 4.17 -4.29
CA GLN A 20 -4.81 4.20 -2.82
C GLN A 20 -5.51 5.40 -2.16
N THR A 21 -5.81 6.48 -2.89
CA THR A 21 -6.58 7.61 -2.38
C THR A 21 -8.01 7.24 -1.96
N LEU A 22 -8.57 6.15 -2.47
CA LEU A 22 -9.86 5.61 -1.99
C LEU A 22 -9.76 4.95 -0.60
N GLU A 23 -8.56 4.74 -0.08
CA GLU A 23 -8.32 4.09 1.21
C GLU A 23 -8.45 5.06 2.39
N GLN A 24 -8.39 6.37 2.16
CA GLN A 24 -8.63 7.38 3.18
C GLN A 24 -10.07 7.92 3.09
N SER A 25 -10.77 7.87 4.23
CA SER A 25 -12.01 8.60 4.56
C SER A 25 -13.31 8.38 3.78
N LEU A 26 -13.38 7.51 2.75
CA LEU A 26 -14.69 7.15 2.17
C LEU A 26 -15.37 5.97 2.90
N ASP A 27 -16.64 6.09 3.27
CA ASP A 27 -17.48 4.98 3.76
C ASP A 27 -18.01 4.14 2.58
N ILE A 28 -17.19 3.20 2.10
CA ILE A 28 -17.52 2.35 0.94
C ILE A 28 -17.96 0.97 1.43
N ASP A 29 -19.05 0.46 0.85
CA ASP A 29 -19.52 -0.92 1.01
C ASP A 29 -19.63 -1.62 -0.36
N ALA A 30 -18.60 -2.38 -0.70
CA ALA A 30 -18.53 -3.13 -1.95
C ALA A 30 -19.09 -4.55 -1.80
N ASP A 31 -19.72 -5.04 -2.85
CA ASP A 31 -20.19 -6.43 -2.96
C ASP A 31 -19.07 -7.39 -3.42
N PHE A 32 -18.08 -6.85 -4.13
CA PHE A 32 -16.91 -7.57 -4.68
C PHE A 32 -15.71 -6.63 -4.75
N LEU A 33 -14.50 -7.15 -4.55
CA LEU A 33 -13.27 -6.37 -4.59
C LEU A 33 -12.25 -6.98 -5.56
N ILE A 34 -11.65 -6.16 -6.42
CA ILE A 34 -10.45 -6.49 -7.18
C ILE A 34 -9.35 -5.54 -6.73
N THR A 35 -8.19 -6.07 -6.37
CA THR A 35 -7.10 -5.23 -5.88
C THR A 35 -5.74 -5.82 -6.19
N ASP A 36 -4.74 -4.97 -6.40
CA ASP A 36 -3.37 -5.42 -6.52
C ASP A 36 -2.86 -6.00 -5.20
N LEU A 37 -1.87 -6.90 -5.30
CA LEU A 37 -1.12 -7.32 -4.13
C LEU A 37 -0.55 -6.10 -3.39
N ALA A 38 -0.82 -6.07 -2.09
CA ALA A 38 -0.37 -5.03 -1.19
C ALA A 38 0.07 -5.68 0.13
N PRO A 39 0.74 -4.94 1.02
CA PRO A 39 1.01 -5.40 2.37
C PRO A 39 -0.27 -5.85 3.07
N VAL A 40 -0.15 -6.87 3.93
CA VAL A 40 -1.31 -7.56 4.52
C VAL A 40 -2.23 -6.62 5.30
N ASP A 41 -1.69 -5.62 5.97
CA ASP A 41 -2.41 -4.60 6.72
C ASP A 41 -3.21 -3.68 5.79
N VAL A 42 -2.63 -3.28 4.66
CA VAL A 42 -3.35 -2.53 3.61
C VAL A 42 -4.48 -3.38 3.03
N LEU A 43 -4.24 -4.67 2.75
CA LEU A 43 -5.31 -5.56 2.29
C LEU A 43 -6.43 -5.70 3.34
N LEU A 44 -6.10 -5.86 4.62
CA LEU A 44 -7.09 -5.91 5.69
C LEU A 44 -7.93 -4.62 5.77
N GLN A 45 -7.31 -3.45 5.59
CA GLN A 45 -8.03 -2.17 5.51
C GLN A 45 -8.97 -2.12 4.30
N ARG A 46 -8.52 -2.59 3.14
CA ARG A 46 -9.37 -2.69 1.93
C ARG A 46 -10.53 -3.67 2.14
N PHE A 47 -10.28 -4.81 2.79
CA PHE A 47 -11.31 -5.82 3.08
C PHE A 47 -12.34 -5.31 4.10
N GLY A 48 -11.98 -4.35 4.95
CA GLY A 48 -12.94 -3.65 5.83
C GLY A 48 -13.99 -2.80 5.09
N ARG A 49 -13.91 -2.70 3.76
CA ARG A 49 -14.88 -2.06 2.86
C ARG A 49 -15.68 -3.08 2.04
N LEU A 50 -15.33 -4.36 2.11
CA LEU A 50 -16.04 -5.45 1.47
C LEU A 50 -17.11 -5.96 2.44
N HIS A 51 -18.37 -5.93 2.02
CA HIS A 51 -19.51 -6.35 2.85
C HIS A 51 -19.55 -5.63 4.21
N ARG A 52 -19.27 -4.32 4.20
CA ARG A 52 -19.10 -3.50 5.41
C ARG A 52 -20.40 -3.34 6.21
N HIS A 53 -21.53 -3.28 5.52
CA HIS A 53 -22.85 -3.10 6.13
C HIS A 53 -23.69 -4.37 6.02
N ASP A 54 -24.48 -4.66 7.05
CA ASP A 54 -25.47 -5.74 6.99
C ASP A 54 -26.65 -5.31 6.09
N ARG A 55 -26.71 -5.87 4.89
CA ARG A 55 -27.76 -5.63 3.89
C ARG A 55 -27.90 -6.82 2.95
N ALA A 56 -29.08 -6.97 2.34
CA ALA A 56 -29.29 -7.96 1.28
C ALA A 56 -28.36 -7.68 0.08
N ARG A 57 -27.69 -8.73 -0.38
CA ARG A 57 -26.74 -8.68 -1.51
C ARG A 57 -27.43 -9.19 -2.79
N PRO A 58 -27.06 -8.68 -3.98
CA PRO A 58 -27.56 -9.22 -5.24
C PRO A 58 -27.15 -10.69 -5.44
N GLU A 59 -27.90 -11.39 -6.30
CA GLU A 59 -27.60 -12.78 -6.66
C GLU A 59 -26.16 -12.91 -7.20
N GLY A 60 -25.40 -13.88 -6.68
CA GLY A 60 -23.99 -14.12 -7.00
C GLY A 60 -22.98 -13.32 -6.18
N PHE A 61 -23.44 -12.42 -5.30
CA PHE A 61 -22.60 -11.59 -4.42
C PHE A 61 -22.94 -11.76 -2.93
N GLU A 62 -23.56 -12.87 -2.57
CA GLU A 62 -23.97 -13.18 -1.19
C GLU A 62 -22.78 -13.43 -0.28
N GLN A 63 -21.65 -13.86 -0.84
CA GLN A 63 -20.41 -14.10 -0.11
C GLN A 63 -19.38 -13.01 -0.42
N PRO A 64 -18.68 -12.47 0.60
CA PRO A 64 -17.60 -11.52 0.38
C PRO A 64 -16.45 -12.21 -0.36
N ARG A 65 -16.11 -11.69 -1.54
CA ARG A 65 -15.01 -12.18 -2.36
C ARG A 65 -14.10 -11.04 -2.79
N ALA A 66 -12.80 -11.31 -2.72
CA ALA A 66 -11.76 -10.43 -3.24
C ALA A 66 -10.85 -11.21 -4.20
N VAL A 67 -10.51 -10.59 -5.33
CA VAL A 67 -9.52 -11.08 -6.29
C VAL A 67 -8.25 -10.25 -6.16
N ILE A 68 -7.13 -10.93 -5.95
CA ILE A 68 -5.82 -10.29 -5.83
C ILE A 68 -5.07 -10.45 -7.15
N ALA A 69 -4.76 -9.32 -7.79
CA ALA A 69 -3.93 -9.30 -8.98
C ALA A 69 -2.45 -9.50 -8.59
N LEU A 70 -1.78 -10.39 -9.32
CA LEU A 70 -0.37 -10.74 -9.12
C LEU A 70 0.42 -10.48 -10.41
N PRO A 71 1.70 -10.07 -10.32
CA PRO A 71 2.56 -10.04 -11.50
C PRO A 71 2.73 -11.44 -12.09
N GLU A 72 2.66 -11.56 -13.42
CA GLU A 72 2.77 -12.84 -14.13
C GLU A 72 4.06 -13.61 -13.79
N ASN A 73 5.16 -12.88 -13.58
CA ASN A 73 6.48 -13.44 -13.27
C ASN A 73 6.78 -13.50 -11.75
N GLY A 74 5.76 -13.29 -10.91
CA GLY A 74 5.92 -13.17 -9.46
C GLY A 74 6.77 -11.95 -9.05
N LEU A 75 7.32 -12.01 -7.84
CA LEU A 75 8.06 -10.89 -7.23
C LEU A 75 9.59 -11.04 -7.35
N ALA A 76 10.10 -12.22 -7.70
CA ALA A 76 11.54 -12.51 -7.68
C ALA A 76 12.34 -11.64 -8.67
N SER A 77 11.77 -11.34 -9.84
CA SER A 77 12.38 -10.44 -10.83
C SER A 77 12.62 -9.04 -10.27
N LEU A 78 11.85 -8.63 -9.26
CA LEU A 78 11.90 -7.30 -8.65
C LEU A 78 13.04 -7.14 -7.64
N THR A 79 13.72 -8.23 -7.28
CA THR A 79 14.88 -8.25 -6.36
C THR A 79 16.21 -7.92 -7.04
N LYS A 80 16.29 -7.96 -8.37
CA LYS A 80 17.52 -7.69 -9.13
C LYS A 80 17.62 -6.19 -9.47
N PRO A 81 18.83 -5.61 -9.61
CA PRO A 81 19.02 -4.24 -10.09
C PRO A 81 18.60 -4.02 -11.56
N SER A 82 18.09 -5.05 -12.23
CA SER A 82 17.71 -5.04 -13.65
C SER A 82 16.33 -4.45 -13.79
N PHE A 83 16.25 -3.14 -14.00
CA PHE A 83 15.01 -2.37 -13.90
C PHE A 83 14.37 -2.54 -12.52
N PHE A 84 14.61 -1.54 -11.65
CA PHE A 84 13.66 -1.23 -10.60
C PHE A 84 12.28 -1.33 -11.24
N ASN A 85 11.44 -2.23 -10.76
CA ASN A 85 10.12 -1.88 -10.27
C ASN A 85 9.53 -3.01 -9.43
N GLY A 86 9.89 -3.08 -8.13
CA GLY A 86 8.96 -3.56 -7.09
C GLY A 86 7.54 -3.08 -7.39
N LEU A 87 6.48 -3.76 -6.95
CA LEU A 87 5.10 -3.43 -7.37
C LEU A 87 4.83 -1.91 -7.19
N GLY A 88 4.89 -1.16 -8.31
CA GLY A 88 4.82 0.30 -8.33
C GLY A 88 6.12 1.13 -8.16
N ARG A 89 7.35 0.66 -8.39
CA ARG A 89 8.56 1.53 -8.44
C ARG A 89 8.54 2.39 -9.72
N TRP A 90 9.09 3.59 -9.61
CA TRP A 90 9.50 4.49 -10.69
C TRP A 90 10.98 4.84 -10.41
N SER A 91 11.62 5.63 -11.27
CA SER A 91 13.03 6.05 -11.11
C SER A 91 13.36 6.71 -9.76
N GLU A 92 12.36 7.09 -8.96
CA GLU A 92 12.49 7.75 -7.66
C GLU A 92 11.98 6.92 -6.46
N GLY A 93 11.66 5.63 -6.64
CA GLY A 93 11.14 4.77 -5.57
C GLY A 93 9.78 4.17 -5.90
N GLY A 94 9.30 3.27 -5.06
CA GLY A 94 8.07 2.51 -5.32
C GLY A 94 7.09 2.51 -4.18
N ILE A 95 5.85 2.24 -4.55
CA ILE A 95 4.69 2.32 -3.67
C ILE A 95 4.87 1.37 -2.47
N TYR A 96 5.29 0.12 -2.74
CA TYR A 96 5.57 -0.87 -1.72
C TYR A 96 7.02 -1.38 -1.86
N MET A 97 7.89 -0.91 -0.96
CA MET A 97 9.32 -1.19 -1.01
C MET A 97 9.71 -2.51 -0.31
N ASP A 98 8.88 -3.01 0.61
CA ASP A 98 9.14 -4.28 1.32
C ASP A 98 8.67 -5.48 0.49
N LEU A 99 9.54 -5.96 -0.40
CA LEU A 99 9.25 -7.13 -1.22
C LEU A 99 9.07 -8.41 -0.39
N ALA A 100 9.79 -8.54 0.74
CA ALA A 100 9.66 -9.69 1.62
C ALA A 100 8.27 -9.74 2.28
N GLY A 101 7.77 -8.59 2.75
CA GLY A 101 6.41 -8.47 3.28
C GLY A 101 5.32 -8.74 2.24
N LEU A 102 5.49 -8.28 1.00
CA LEU A 102 4.58 -8.57 -0.11
C LEU A 102 4.56 -10.07 -0.44
N GLU A 103 5.72 -10.71 -0.50
CA GLU A 103 5.83 -12.14 -0.77
C GLU A 103 5.25 -13.00 0.36
N ALA A 104 5.48 -12.61 1.61
CA ALA A 104 4.84 -13.23 2.76
C ALA A 104 3.30 -13.14 2.64
N THR A 105 2.78 -11.96 2.27
CA THR A 105 1.35 -11.75 2.04
C THR A 105 0.82 -12.64 0.91
N ARG A 106 1.53 -12.73 -0.21
CA ARG A 106 1.18 -13.62 -1.34
C ARG A 106 1.10 -15.09 -0.91
N ARG A 107 2.07 -15.55 -0.12
CA ARG A 107 2.08 -16.93 0.42
C ARG A 107 0.92 -17.17 1.39
N LEU A 108 0.56 -16.20 2.22
CA LEU A 108 -0.60 -16.30 3.11
C LEU A 108 -1.92 -16.40 2.34
N ILE A 109 -2.07 -15.64 1.24
CA ILE A 109 -3.23 -15.74 0.35
C ILE A 109 -3.32 -17.14 -0.25
N GLY A 110 -2.20 -17.68 -0.76
CA GLY A 110 -2.16 -19.02 -1.34
C GLY A 110 -2.41 -20.14 -0.33
N ALA A 111 -1.89 -20.00 0.89
CA ALA A 111 -2.05 -20.99 1.97
C ALA A 111 -3.45 -20.95 2.61
N HIS A 112 -4.11 -19.79 2.59
CA HIS A 112 -5.41 -19.57 3.19
C HIS A 112 -6.36 -18.90 2.18
N PRO A 113 -7.07 -19.67 1.34
CA PRO A 113 -8.01 -19.09 0.37
C PRO A 113 -9.24 -18.45 1.02
N VAL A 114 -9.51 -18.75 2.30
CA VAL A 114 -10.60 -18.15 3.08
C VAL A 114 -10.03 -17.52 4.34
N TRP A 115 -10.21 -16.21 4.51
CA TRP A 115 -9.78 -15.47 5.68
C TRP A 115 -10.96 -15.21 6.63
N LYS A 116 -10.85 -15.68 7.87
CA LYS A 116 -11.81 -15.43 8.94
C LYS A 116 -11.39 -14.20 9.72
N ILE A 117 -11.96 -13.06 9.37
CA ILE A 117 -11.69 -11.75 9.99
C ILE A 117 -12.74 -11.51 11.08
N PRO A 118 -12.36 -11.01 12.29
CA PRO A 118 -11.03 -10.54 12.70
C PRO A 118 -10.11 -11.64 13.28
N ALA A 119 -10.58 -12.88 13.42
CA ALA A 119 -9.84 -13.96 14.10
C ALA A 119 -8.43 -14.20 13.54
N MET A 120 -8.23 -14.01 12.24
CA MET A 120 -6.95 -14.19 11.56
C MET A 120 -6.07 -12.94 11.53
N ASN A 121 -6.55 -11.75 11.93
CA ASN A 121 -5.82 -10.47 11.77
C ASN A 121 -4.41 -10.54 12.36
N ARG A 122 -4.30 -10.95 13.62
CA ARG A 122 -3.03 -11.04 14.33
C ARG A 122 -2.06 -11.99 13.61
N MET A 123 -2.53 -13.19 13.27
CA MET A 123 -1.73 -14.21 12.60
C MET A 123 -1.23 -13.72 11.24
N LEU A 124 -2.10 -13.10 10.45
CA LEU A 124 -1.76 -12.56 9.13
C LEU A 124 -0.72 -11.45 9.23
N VAL A 125 -0.94 -10.47 10.10
CA VAL A 125 -0.02 -9.33 10.31
C VAL A 125 1.33 -9.78 10.84
N GLU A 126 1.35 -10.61 11.88
CA GLU A 126 2.61 -11.09 12.47
C GLU A 126 3.42 -11.91 11.45
N ARG A 127 2.77 -12.78 10.67
CA ARG A 127 3.50 -13.58 9.66
C ARG A 127 4.05 -12.76 8.50
N ALA A 128 3.44 -11.63 8.16
CA ALA A 128 3.89 -10.79 7.05
C ALA A 128 4.83 -9.65 7.47
N THR A 129 4.97 -9.36 8.77
CA THR A 129 5.76 -8.22 9.25
C THR A 129 6.86 -8.60 10.25
N HIS A 130 6.76 -9.75 10.92
CA HIS A 130 7.71 -10.10 11.98
C HIS A 130 9.14 -10.33 11.41
N PRO A 131 10.18 -9.64 11.92
CA PRO A 131 11.53 -9.67 11.34
C PRO A 131 12.09 -11.07 11.13
N ARG A 132 12.04 -11.92 12.16
CA ARG A 132 12.53 -13.31 12.07
C ARG A 132 11.80 -14.15 11.02
N THR A 133 10.52 -13.89 10.81
CA THR A 133 9.72 -14.62 9.80
C THR A 133 10.16 -14.21 8.41
N LEU A 134 10.37 -12.92 8.20
CA LEU A 134 10.82 -12.38 6.92
C LEU A 134 12.28 -12.72 6.62
N GLU A 135 13.16 -12.73 7.62
CA GLU A 135 14.54 -13.21 7.49
C GLU A 135 14.59 -14.68 7.07
N ALA A 136 13.83 -15.56 7.75
CA ALA A 136 13.75 -16.96 7.37
C ALA A 136 13.21 -17.14 5.94
N LEU A 137 12.21 -16.33 5.57
CA LEU A 137 11.62 -16.32 4.24
C LEU A 137 12.63 -15.90 3.16
N THR A 138 13.37 -14.81 3.35
CA THR A 138 14.37 -14.35 2.36
C THR A 138 15.52 -15.32 2.21
N GLN A 139 15.99 -15.93 3.31
CA GLN A 139 17.01 -16.98 3.26
C GLN A 139 16.57 -18.18 2.43
N GLN A 140 15.30 -18.59 2.52
CA GLN A 140 14.75 -19.67 1.69
C GLN A 140 14.67 -19.33 0.20
N MET A 141 14.55 -18.05 -0.14
CA MET A 141 14.37 -17.59 -1.54
C MET A 141 15.68 -17.24 -2.24
N GLY A 142 16.78 -17.15 -1.49
CA GLY A 142 18.12 -16.99 -2.03
C GLY A 142 18.69 -15.58 -1.92
N GLU A 143 19.93 -15.43 -2.40
CA GLU A 143 20.79 -14.28 -2.15
C GLU A 143 20.19 -12.94 -2.59
N SER A 144 19.46 -12.89 -3.71
CA SER A 144 18.87 -11.63 -4.20
C SER A 144 17.81 -11.07 -3.26
N TRP A 145 17.05 -11.92 -2.59
CA TRP A 145 16.04 -11.52 -1.61
C TRP A 145 16.68 -11.07 -0.28
N VAL A 146 17.76 -11.73 0.11
CA VAL A 146 18.56 -11.31 1.29
C VAL A 146 19.15 -9.92 1.04
N ALA A 147 19.75 -9.70 -0.13
CA ALA A 147 20.35 -8.43 -0.51
C ALA A 147 19.34 -7.28 -0.60
N ASP A 148 18.16 -7.51 -1.21
CA ASP A 148 17.09 -6.50 -1.29
C ASP A 148 16.64 -6.06 0.11
N ARG A 149 16.40 -7.02 1.01
CA ARG A 149 15.98 -6.73 2.38
C ARG A 149 17.05 -5.97 3.17
N GLN A 150 18.31 -6.37 3.06
CA GLN A 150 19.43 -5.64 3.70
C GLN A 150 19.53 -4.20 3.19
N GLY A 151 19.29 -3.97 1.89
CA GLY A 151 19.21 -2.63 1.31
C GLY A 151 18.10 -1.79 1.94
N LEU A 152 16.91 -2.37 2.14
CA LEU A 152 15.78 -1.69 2.79
C LEU A 152 16.05 -1.38 4.27
N GLU A 153 16.63 -2.32 5.01
CA GLU A 153 17.02 -2.13 6.41
C GLU A 153 18.10 -1.05 6.54
N GLY A 154 19.09 -1.03 5.64
CA GLY A 154 20.11 0.02 5.56
C GLY A 154 19.52 1.41 5.33
N LEU A 155 18.53 1.53 4.45
CA LEU A 155 17.81 2.79 4.22
C LEU A 155 17.05 3.22 5.49
N SER A 156 16.35 2.31 6.15
CA SER A 156 15.59 2.60 7.38
C SER A 156 16.52 3.04 8.52
N LEU A 157 17.70 2.44 8.65
CA LEU A 157 18.72 2.86 9.62
C LEU A 157 19.26 4.26 9.32
N ALA A 158 19.53 4.56 8.05
CA ALA A 158 20.00 5.89 7.63
C ALA A 158 18.94 6.98 7.91
N GLU A 159 17.67 6.71 7.59
CA GLU A 159 16.55 7.61 7.89
C GLU A 159 16.35 7.80 9.40
N SER A 160 16.46 6.71 10.18
CA SER A 160 16.34 6.77 11.63
C SER A 160 17.46 7.60 12.27
N ALA A 161 18.69 7.49 11.73
CA ALA A 161 19.83 8.30 12.18
C ALA A 161 19.62 9.79 11.85
N ALA A 162 19.10 10.11 10.65
CA ALA A 162 18.74 11.47 10.28
C ALA A 162 17.60 12.04 11.15
N GLY A 163 16.52 11.26 11.36
CA GLY A 163 15.38 11.65 12.17
C GLY A 163 15.73 11.90 13.64
N ARG A 164 16.71 11.18 14.20
CA ARG A 164 17.22 11.43 15.56
C ARG A 164 17.88 12.80 15.70
N ARG A 165 18.50 13.33 14.64
CA ARG A 165 19.11 14.68 14.64
C ARG A 165 18.06 15.78 14.57
N LEU A 166 16.89 15.47 14.01
CA LEU A 166 15.77 16.38 13.84
C LEU A 166 14.76 16.32 15.00
N ARG A 167 15.04 15.52 16.04
CA ARG A 167 14.13 15.31 17.16
C ARG A 167 14.35 16.39 18.22
N LEU A 168 13.33 17.19 18.47
CA LEU A 168 13.30 18.08 19.62
C LEU A 168 13.32 17.27 20.92
N ASP A 169 14.23 17.62 21.83
CA ASP A 169 14.25 17.04 23.16
C ASP A 169 13.09 17.58 23.98
N ARG A 170 12.08 16.72 24.21
CA ARG A 170 10.88 17.08 24.98
C ARG A 170 11.13 17.19 26.49
N ALA A 171 12.31 16.80 26.96
CA ALA A 171 12.71 16.97 28.36
C ALA A 171 13.30 18.37 28.63
N MET A 172 13.65 19.14 27.60
CA MET A 172 14.13 20.51 27.76
C MET A 172 12.98 21.52 27.86
N PRO A 173 13.11 22.58 28.69
CA PRO A 173 12.20 23.72 28.65
C PRO A 173 12.13 24.32 27.23
N PHE A 174 10.93 24.73 26.82
CA PHE A 174 10.70 25.27 25.47
C PHE A 174 11.58 26.48 25.15
N GLU A 175 11.87 27.29 26.18
CA GLU A 175 12.68 28.51 26.10
C GLU A 175 14.16 28.24 25.76
N THR A 176 14.65 27.01 25.96
CA THR A 176 16.05 26.62 25.73
C THR A 176 16.24 25.81 24.46
N LEU A 177 15.17 25.57 23.69
CA LEU A 177 15.24 24.83 22.44
C LEU A 177 15.81 25.73 21.33
N GLU A 178 16.93 25.32 20.75
CA GLU A 178 17.45 25.91 19.51
C GLU A 178 16.73 25.29 18.32
N PHE A 179 16.10 26.15 17.51
CA PHE A 179 15.48 25.75 16.26
C PHE A 179 16.48 25.96 15.12
N PRO A 180 16.56 25.06 14.15
CA PRO A 180 17.42 25.25 12.99
C PRO A 180 17.00 26.48 12.18
N ASP A 181 17.97 27.17 11.58
CA ASP A 181 17.75 28.36 10.76
C ASP A 181 16.84 28.06 9.55
N TYR A 182 16.22 29.11 8.99
CA TYR A 182 15.25 29.02 7.89
C TYR A 182 15.73 28.27 6.62
N ASP A 183 17.04 28.06 6.46
CA ASP A 183 17.63 27.35 5.32
C ASP A 183 17.73 25.82 5.51
N GLU A 184 17.45 25.28 6.70
CA GLU A 184 17.43 23.83 6.93
C GLU A 184 16.05 23.22 6.63
N HIS A 185 15.95 22.56 5.47
CA HIS A 185 14.75 21.82 5.09
C HIS A 185 14.64 20.49 5.86
N VAL A 186 13.85 20.51 6.93
CA VAL A 186 13.49 19.32 7.72
C VAL A 186 12.35 18.56 7.02
N ALA A 187 12.68 17.50 6.28
CA ALA A 187 11.69 16.64 5.63
C ALA A 187 11.34 15.43 6.51
N THR A 188 10.05 15.24 6.78
CA THR A 188 9.51 13.98 7.33
C THR A 188 8.71 13.29 6.23
N ARG A 189 8.52 11.95 6.31
CA ARG A 189 7.66 11.21 5.37
C ARG A 189 6.17 11.63 5.47
N LEU A 190 5.81 12.57 6.35
CA LEU A 190 4.48 13.16 6.47
C LEU A 190 4.36 14.35 5.50
N GLY A 191 4.16 14.04 4.22
CA GLY A 191 3.89 15.03 3.18
C GLY A 191 4.93 15.04 2.07
N ALA A 192 4.57 14.52 0.91
CA ALA A 192 5.34 14.74 -0.29
C ALA A 192 5.28 16.23 -0.65
N GLN A 193 6.42 16.84 -1.01
CA GLN A 193 6.42 18.10 -1.75
C GLN A 193 5.94 17.84 -3.17
N GLY A 194 4.63 17.68 -3.33
CA GLY A 194 4.01 17.61 -4.64
C GLY A 194 4.19 18.95 -5.36
N PRO A 195 4.48 18.95 -6.67
CA PRO A 195 4.57 20.18 -7.43
C PRO A 195 3.22 20.92 -7.41
N LEU A 196 3.22 22.15 -6.92
CA LEU A 196 2.09 23.07 -7.02
C LEU A 196 2.01 23.60 -8.45
N LEU A 197 1.20 22.95 -9.29
CA LEU A 197 0.88 23.44 -10.63
C LEU A 197 -0.13 24.59 -10.55
N ARG A 198 0.35 25.82 -10.65
CA ARG A 198 -0.51 26.99 -10.83
C ARG A 198 -0.89 27.11 -12.30
N ARG A 199 -2.18 26.89 -12.60
CA ARG A 199 -2.70 26.97 -13.98
C ARG A 199 -2.73 28.43 -14.45
N GLY A 200 -1.69 28.86 -15.16
CA GLY A 200 -1.76 30.03 -16.04
C GLY A 200 -2.72 29.74 -17.19
N GLY A 201 -3.58 30.70 -17.53
CA GLY A 201 -4.64 30.53 -18.53
C GLY A 201 -4.12 30.05 -19.89
N GLY A 202 -4.43 28.81 -20.24
CA GLY A 202 -4.08 28.20 -21.52
C GLY A 202 -4.73 26.82 -21.68
N ARG A 203 -5.32 26.57 -22.85
CA ARG A 203 -6.06 25.33 -23.17
C ARG A 203 -5.12 24.11 -23.10
N ALA A 204 -5.49 23.12 -22.28
CA ALA A 204 -4.81 21.82 -22.25
C ALA A 204 -5.33 20.93 -23.39
N SER A 205 -4.46 20.54 -24.31
CA SER A 205 -4.76 19.58 -25.37
C SER A 205 -4.35 18.16 -24.95
N ARG A 206 -5.36 17.28 -24.89
CA ARG A 206 -5.34 15.81 -25.08
C ARG A 206 -4.25 15.01 -24.33
N ILE A 207 -4.62 14.44 -23.19
CA ILE A 207 -3.89 13.35 -22.52
C ILE A 207 -4.19 12.04 -23.26
N LYS A 208 -3.15 11.32 -23.72
CA LYS A 208 -3.26 9.94 -24.22
C LYS A 208 -3.37 8.99 -23.02
N SER A 209 -4.45 8.20 -22.96
CA SER A 209 -4.59 7.09 -22.04
C SER A 209 -3.79 5.87 -22.52
N PRO A 210 -3.05 5.14 -21.66
CA PRO A 210 -2.56 3.82 -21.98
C PRO A 210 -3.73 2.83 -21.96
N GLY A 211 -3.92 2.11 -23.07
CA GLY A 211 -4.99 1.14 -23.23
C GLY A 211 -4.76 -0.11 -22.38
N TRP A 212 -5.63 -0.34 -21.40
CA TRP A 212 -5.72 -1.60 -20.66
C TRP A 212 -6.73 -2.51 -21.37
N ARG A 213 -6.31 -3.73 -21.72
CA ARG A 213 -7.21 -4.82 -22.13
C ARG A 213 -7.36 -5.78 -20.95
N VAL A 214 -8.57 -5.89 -20.42
CA VAL A 214 -8.96 -6.99 -19.52
C VAL A 214 -9.43 -8.13 -20.42
N ARG A 215 -8.86 -9.33 -20.26
CA ARG A 215 -9.45 -10.57 -20.82
C ARG A 215 -10.29 -11.22 -19.73
N CYS A 216 -11.51 -11.59 -20.10
CA CYS A 216 -12.51 -12.27 -19.28
C CYS A 216 -12.05 -13.67 -18.87
#